data_AF-A0A3L6RZ44-F1
#
_entry.id   AF-A0A3L6RZ44-F1
#
_cell.length_a   1.000
_cell.length_b   1.000
_cell.length_c   1.000
_cell.angle_alpha   90.00
_cell.angle_beta   90.00
_cell.angle_gamma   90.00
#
_symmetry.space_group_name_H-M   'P 1'
#
loop_
_entity.id
_entity.type
_entity.pdbx_description
1 polymer ?
#
loop_
_entity_poly.entity_id
_entity_poly.type
_entity_poly.pdbx_seq_one_letter_code
_entity_poly.pdbx_strand_id
1 'polypeptide(L)'
;MEARRQQRSSLAELPTDLAIKITGRLAATSEWPMDDLRALRATCRRMFRVCGEPEVGRRVALGWFADDMSWDDPVGYATLVGHLTKVSNPEACFLTGMEVAFRKGTPLVPVCTVELQHAAEFGHNLAAYVAAILLYRANDGAVRDHAARWYMRQVEGKEEAAAASHGDGGS
;
A
#
# COMPACT_ATOMS: atom_id res chain seq x y z
N MET A 1 1.85 -12.06 -37.94
CA MET A 1 3.02 -11.86 -37.04
C MET A 1 3.40 -10.37 -36.87
N GLU A 2 2.49 -9.41 -37.13
CA GLU A 2 2.82 -7.97 -37.06
C GLU A 2 2.43 -7.34 -35.72
N ALA A 3 1.35 -7.78 -35.08
CA ALA A 3 0.85 -7.22 -33.82
C ALA A 3 1.90 -7.19 -32.68
N ARG A 4 2.73 -8.24 -32.56
CA ARG A 4 3.80 -8.30 -31.54
C ARG A 4 4.96 -7.33 -31.79
N ARG A 5 5.19 -6.91 -33.05
CA ARG A 5 6.25 -5.95 -33.38
C ARG A 5 5.84 -4.53 -33.01
N GLN A 6 4.61 -4.13 -33.34
CA GLN A 6 4.07 -2.81 -32.97
C GLN A 6 4.05 -2.58 -31.45
N GLN A 7 3.67 -3.61 -30.68
CA GLN A 7 3.56 -3.52 -29.23
C GLN A 7 4.91 -3.34 -28.53
N ARG A 8 6.00 -3.89 -29.11
CA ARG A 8 7.38 -3.68 -28.63
C ARG A 8 7.89 -2.26 -28.89
N SER A 9 7.44 -1.62 -29.98
CA SER A 9 7.82 -0.24 -30.32
C SER A 9 7.21 0.79 -29.37
N SER A 10 5.91 0.65 -29.05
CA SER A 10 5.18 1.62 -28.21
C SER A 10 5.72 1.71 -26.77
N LEU A 11 6.16 0.59 -26.17
CA LEU A 11 6.76 0.59 -24.83
C LEU A 11 8.18 1.17 -24.79
N ALA A 12 8.88 1.23 -25.93
CA ALA A 12 10.19 1.88 -26.03
C ALA A 12 10.08 3.41 -26.10
N GLU A 13 8.97 3.93 -26.62
CA GLU A 13 8.72 5.36 -26.81
C GLU A 13 8.10 6.05 -25.59
N LEU A 14 7.40 5.29 -24.73
CA LEU A 14 6.79 5.83 -23.51
C LEU A 14 7.86 6.41 -22.56
N PRO A 15 7.74 7.62 -22.00
CA PRO A 15 8.64 8.11 -20.94
C PRO A 15 8.65 7.21 -19.71
N THR A 16 9.79 7.09 -19.03
CA THR A 16 9.95 6.17 -17.88
C THR A 16 8.99 6.50 -16.73
N ASP A 17 8.78 7.78 -16.42
CA ASP A 17 7.87 8.20 -15.35
C ASP A 17 6.41 7.82 -15.65
N LEU A 18 6.01 7.88 -16.92
CA LEU A 18 4.69 7.43 -17.35
C LEU A 18 4.58 5.91 -17.28
N ALA A 19 5.64 5.19 -17.63
CA ALA A 19 5.68 3.73 -17.47
C ALA A 19 5.52 3.34 -16.00
N ILE A 20 6.26 3.98 -15.09
CA ILE A 20 6.12 3.77 -13.62
C ILE A 20 4.70 4.07 -13.18
N LYS A 21 4.10 5.18 -13.62
CA LYS A 21 2.74 5.56 -13.25
C LYS A 21 1.69 4.56 -13.75
N ILE A 22 1.83 4.07 -14.99
CA ILE A 22 0.92 3.08 -15.58
C ILE A 22 1.08 1.73 -14.90
N THR A 23 2.32 1.25 -14.74
CA THR A 23 2.62 -0.01 -14.05
C THR A 23 2.17 0.03 -12.59
N GLY A 24 2.38 1.16 -11.90
CA GLY A 24 1.88 1.36 -10.55
C GLY A 24 0.35 1.39 -10.46
N ARG A 25 -0.35 1.92 -11.48
CA ARG A 25 -1.82 1.81 -11.56
C ARG A 25 -2.27 0.38 -11.79
N LEU A 26 -1.62 -0.34 -12.69
CA LEU A 26 -1.88 -1.76 -12.93
C LEU A 26 -1.71 -2.58 -11.65
N ALA A 27 -0.63 -2.35 -10.90
CA ALA A 27 -0.37 -3.02 -9.63
C ALA A 27 -1.43 -2.72 -8.54
N ALA A 28 -2.11 -1.58 -8.62
CA ALA A 28 -3.15 -1.19 -7.67
C ALA A 28 -4.54 -1.72 -8.04
N THR A 29 -4.82 -1.93 -9.33
CA THR A 29 -6.17 -2.24 -9.82
C THR A 29 -6.31 -3.64 -10.40
N SER A 30 -5.20 -4.35 -10.63
CA SER A 30 -5.25 -5.73 -11.10
C SER A 30 -5.69 -6.68 -9.99
N GLU A 31 -6.47 -7.69 -10.37
CA GLU A 31 -6.83 -8.83 -9.52
C GLU A 31 -5.62 -9.72 -9.23
N TRP A 32 -4.67 -9.81 -10.17
CA TRP A 32 -3.46 -10.64 -10.07
C TRP A 32 -2.19 -9.79 -10.30
N PRO A 33 -1.93 -8.79 -9.43
CA PRO A 33 -0.90 -7.78 -9.69
C PRO A 33 0.50 -8.41 -9.77
N MET A 34 0.77 -9.49 -9.04
CA MET A 34 2.06 -10.16 -9.09
C MET A 34 2.31 -10.89 -10.41
N ASP A 35 1.28 -11.51 -10.99
CA ASP A 35 1.41 -12.21 -12.27
C ASP A 35 1.49 -11.23 -13.43
N ASP A 36 0.72 -10.14 -13.38
CA ASP A 36 0.83 -9.06 -14.35
C ASP A 36 2.20 -8.37 -14.33
N LEU A 37 2.74 -8.09 -13.13
CA LEU A 37 4.09 -7.53 -13.00
C LEU A 37 5.16 -8.52 -13.46
N ARG A 38 5.01 -9.82 -13.18
CA ARG A 38 5.92 -10.86 -13.70
C ARG A 38 5.88 -10.93 -15.23
N ALA A 39 4.68 -10.89 -15.83
CA ALA A 39 4.50 -10.87 -17.27
C ALA A 39 5.16 -9.62 -17.89
N LEU A 40 4.95 -8.43 -17.30
CA LEU A 40 5.60 -7.19 -17.75
C LEU A 40 7.12 -7.26 -17.64
N ARG A 41 7.67 -7.77 -16.53
CA ARG A 41 9.13 -7.97 -16.36
C ARG A 41 9.73 -8.85 -17.45
N ALA A 42 8.99 -9.86 -17.93
CA ALA A 42 9.44 -10.75 -18.99
C ALA A 42 9.43 -10.12 -20.39
N THR A 43 8.72 -9.00 -20.60
CA THR A 43 8.61 -8.38 -21.93
C THR A 43 9.94 -7.77 -22.42
N CYS A 44 10.63 -7.01 -21.56
CA CYS A 44 11.91 -6.38 -21.87
C CYS A 44 12.65 -5.88 -20.62
N ARG A 45 13.96 -5.61 -20.77
CA ARG A 45 14.81 -5.10 -19.67
C ARG A 45 14.34 -3.76 -19.11
N ARG A 46 13.69 -2.92 -19.93
CA ARG A 46 13.15 -1.64 -19.48
C ARG A 46 12.01 -1.87 -18.49
N MET A 47 11.03 -2.69 -18.87
CA MET A 47 9.90 -3.03 -18.00
C MET A 47 10.36 -3.79 -16.76
N PHE A 48 11.41 -4.61 -16.87
CA PHE A 48 12.04 -5.22 -15.71
C PHE A 48 12.47 -4.18 -14.66
N ARG A 49 13.12 -3.08 -15.09
CA ARG A 49 13.50 -1.97 -14.20
C ARG A 49 12.29 -1.23 -13.66
N VAL A 50 11.35 -0.84 -14.53
CA VAL A 50 10.13 -0.12 -14.14
C VAL A 50 9.33 -0.88 -13.08
N CYS A 51 9.16 -2.20 -13.24
CA CYS A 51 8.44 -3.04 -12.27
C CYS A 51 9.22 -3.26 -10.97
N GLY A 52 10.49 -2.85 -10.90
CA GLY A 52 11.33 -2.86 -9.70
C GLY A 52 11.38 -1.52 -8.99
N GLU A 53 10.78 -0.47 -9.55
CA GLU A 53 10.80 0.86 -8.94
C GLU A 53 9.97 0.90 -7.64
N PRO A 54 10.45 1.58 -6.58
CA PRO A 54 9.75 1.67 -5.30
C PRO A 54 8.32 2.21 -5.43
N GLU A 55 8.07 3.16 -6.33
CA GLU A 55 6.74 3.74 -6.55
C GLU A 55 5.73 2.71 -7.08
N VAL A 56 6.18 1.70 -7.83
CA VAL A 56 5.33 0.59 -8.25
C VAL A 56 5.04 -0.30 -7.06
N GLY A 57 6.06 -0.65 -6.28
CA GLY A 57 5.93 -1.47 -5.07
C GLY A 57 4.95 -0.85 -4.06
N ARG A 58 5.00 0.47 -3.84
CA ARG A 58 4.07 1.20 -2.96
C ARG A 58 2.61 1.08 -3.36
N ARG A 59 2.31 0.75 -4.62
CA ARG A 59 0.97 0.68 -5.16
C ARG A 59 0.44 -0.75 -5.34
N VAL A 60 1.24 -1.76 -5.05
CA VAL A 60 0.78 -3.15 -5.08
C VAL A 60 -0.35 -3.31 -4.06
N ALA A 61 -1.53 -3.68 -4.53
CA ALA A 61 -2.69 -3.97 -3.70
C ALA A 61 -2.62 -5.45 -3.26
N LEU A 62 -2.08 -5.68 -2.06
CA LEU A 62 -1.95 -7.01 -1.45
C LEU A 62 -3.32 -7.62 -1.13
N GLY A 63 -4.31 -6.80 -0.78
CA GLY A 63 -5.64 -7.25 -0.39
C GLY A 63 -6.35 -8.18 -1.40
N TRP A 64 -5.99 -8.11 -2.69
CA TRP A 64 -6.58 -8.96 -3.73
C TRP A 64 -6.08 -10.40 -3.73
N PHE A 65 -4.83 -10.63 -3.35
CA PHE A 65 -4.17 -11.94 -3.53
C PHE A 65 -3.46 -12.44 -2.27
N ALA A 66 -3.47 -11.68 -1.18
CA ALA A 66 -2.76 -12.01 0.04
C ALA A 66 -3.21 -13.35 0.63
N ASP A 67 -4.51 -13.61 0.67
CA ASP A 67 -5.06 -14.84 1.25
C ASP A 67 -4.57 -16.07 0.47
N ASP A 68 -4.82 -16.09 -0.85
CA ASP A 68 -4.39 -17.17 -1.75
C ASP A 68 -2.87 -17.39 -1.68
N MET A 69 -2.07 -16.32 -1.81
CA MET A 69 -0.62 -16.44 -1.81
C MET A 69 -0.06 -16.89 -0.46
N SER A 70 -0.67 -16.44 0.65
CA SER A 70 -0.23 -16.85 2.00
C SER A 70 -0.47 -18.34 2.26
N TRP A 71 -1.47 -18.92 1.61
CA TRP A 71 -1.78 -20.34 1.69
C TRP A 71 -0.91 -21.19 0.76
N ASP A 72 -0.74 -20.76 -0.49
CA ASP A 72 -0.01 -21.52 -1.52
C ASP A 72 1.53 -21.43 -1.37
N ASP A 73 2.06 -20.25 -1.06
CA ASP A 73 3.49 -19.99 -0.87
C ASP A 73 3.74 -19.03 0.31
N PRO A 74 3.62 -19.52 1.56
CA PRO A 74 3.78 -18.69 2.75
C PRO A 74 5.17 -18.05 2.85
N VAL A 75 6.22 -18.70 2.34
CA VAL A 75 7.59 -18.19 2.38
C VAL A 75 7.79 -17.07 1.36
N GLY A 76 7.30 -17.25 0.14
CA GLY A 76 7.29 -16.22 -0.88
C GLY A 76 6.42 -15.03 -0.50
N TYR A 77 5.27 -15.27 0.11
CA TYR A 77 4.38 -14.23 0.64
C TYR A 77 5.10 -13.38 1.70
N ALA A 78 5.69 -14.01 2.72
CA ALA A 78 6.43 -13.29 3.76
C ALA A 78 7.61 -12.49 3.18
N THR A 79 8.32 -13.05 2.20
CA THR A 79 9.41 -12.34 1.50
C THR A 79 8.89 -11.12 0.76
N LEU A 80 7.76 -11.26 0.05
CA LEU A 80 7.13 -10.17 -0.68
C LEU A 80 6.67 -9.06 0.26
N VAL A 81 5.96 -9.40 1.34
CA VAL A 81 5.53 -8.44 2.37
C VAL A 81 6.74 -7.68 2.91
N GLY A 82 7.82 -8.38 3.29
CA GLY A 82 9.04 -7.72 3.76
C GLY A 82 9.68 -6.77 2.74
N HIS A 83 9.65 -7.10 1.44
CA HIS A 83 10.13 -6.20 0.39
C HIS A 83 9.22 -4.98 0.21
N LEU A 84 7.91 -5.17 0.30
CA LEU A 84 6.92 -4.11 0.16
C LEU A 84 6.92 -3.16 1.36
N THR A 85 7.12 -3.67 2.57
CA THR A 85 7.29 -2.87 3.79
C THR A 85 8.53 -1.96 3.68
N LYS A 86 9.65 -2.47 3.15
CA LYS A 86 10.87 -1.66 2.92
C LYS A 86 10.68 -0.49 1.98
N VAL A 87 9.75 -0.61 1.02
CA VAL A 87 9.40 0.51 0.13
C VAL A 87 8.22 1.33 0.65
N SER A 88 7.75 1.09 1.88
CA SER A 88 6.62 1.76 2.52
C SER A 88 5.28 1.56 1.79
N ASN A 89 5.02 0.34 1.31
CA ASN A 89 3.70 -0.02 0.83
C ASN A 89 2.69 0.01 2.00
N PRO A 90 1.53 0.68 1.87
CA PRO A 90 0.65 0.93 3.01
C PRO A 90 0.02 -0.35 3.58
N GLU A 91 -0.35 -1.30 2.71
CA GLU A 91 -0.93 -2.58 3.14
C GLU A 91 0.12 -3.49 3.78
N ALA A 92 1.33 -3.54 3.20
CA ALA A 92 2.44 -4.32 3.75
C ALA A 92 2.90 -3.79 5.11
N CYS A 93 3.02 -2.46 5.24
CA CYS A 93 3.33 -1.79 6.49
C CYS A 93 2.23 -2.04 7.53
N PHE A 94 0.95 -2.00 7.14
CA PHE A 94 -0.16 -2.35 8.04
C PHE A 94 -0.05 -3.79 8.53
N LEU A 95 0.13 -4.76 7.63
CA LEU A 95 0.26 -6.18 7.98
C LEU A 95 1.46 -6.43 8.90
N THR A 96 2.62 -5.85 8.57
CA THR A 96 3.83 -5.97 9.39
C THR A 96 3.62 -5.34 10.77
N GLY A 97 3.02 -4.15 10.82
CA GLY A 97 2.71 -3.46 12.06
C GLY A 97 1.79 -4.28 12.96
N MET A 98 0.75 -4.88 12.40
CA MET A 98 -0.18 -5.76 13.12
C MET A 98 0.51 -7.03 13.62
N GLU A 99 1.30 -7.70 12.77
CA GLU A 99 2.03 -8.90 13.18
C GLU A 99 2.93 -8.62 14.39
N VAL A 100 3.65 -7.50 14.37
CA VAL A 100 4.51 -7.06 15.48
C VAL A 100 3.70 -6.68 16.72
N ALA A 101 2.54 -6.03 16.56
CA ALA A 101 1.67 -5.64 17.67
C ALA A 101 1.16 -6.84 18.48
N PHE A 102 0.83 -7.93 17.79
CA PHE A 102 0.19 -9.11 18.37
C PHE A 102 1.15 -10.29 18.55
N ARG A 103 2.43 -10.15 18.20
CA ARG A 103 3.44 -11.19 18.41
C ARG A 103 3.57 -11.49 19.91
N LYS A 104 3.25 -12.73 20.27
CA LYS A 104 3.31 -13.21 21.66
C LYS A 104 4.74 -13.11 22.20
N GLY A 105 4.92 -12.43 23.34
CA GLY A 105 6.16 -12.46 24.12
C GLY A 105 7.06 -11.22 24.06
N THR A 106 6.84 -10.26 23.15
CA THR A 106 7.63 -9.00 23.14
C THR A 106 6.82 -7.82 22.62
N PRO A 107 6.51 -6.81 23.44
CA PRO A 107 5.90 -5.57 22.96
C PRO A 107 6.96 -4.74 22.22
N LEU A 108 7.09 -4.95 20.90
CA LEU A 108 7.89 -4.09 20.02
C LEU A 108 7.06 -2.86 19.59
N VAL A 109 6.44 -2.20 20.58
CA VAL A 109 5.54 -1.04 20.38
C VAL A 109 6.19 0.04 19.50
N PRO A 110 7.47 0.42 19.67
CA PRO A 110 8.08 1.42 18.79
C PRO A 110 8.13 0.98 17.32
N VAL A 111 8.44 -0.28 17.04
CA VAL A 111 8.55 -0.80 15.66
C VAL A 111 7.18 -0.95 15.03
N CYS A 112 6.22 -1.52 15.76
CA CYS A 112 4.82 -1.62 15.33
C CYS A 112 4.25 -0.26 14.94
N THR A 113 4.50 0.76 15.76
CA THR A 113 3.93 2.09 15.57
C THR A 113 4.55 2.83 14.39
N VAL A 114 5.84 2.62 14.08
CA VAL A 114 6.47 3.16 12.87
C VAL A 114 5.82 2.61 11.60
N GLU A 115 5.60 1.29 11.52
CA GLU A 115 4.99 0.70 10.33
C GLU A 115 3.53 1.12 10.17
N LEU A 116 2.75 1.16 11.26
CA LEU A 116 1.37 1.67 11.20
C LEU A 116 1.30 3.16 10.84
N GLN A 117 2.27 3.97 11.29
CA GLN A 117 2.37 5.38 10.93
C GLN A 117 2.68 5.55 9.44
N HIS A 118 3.65 4.82 8.89
CA HIS A 118 3.93 4.85 7.45
C HIS A 118 2.67 4.48 6.64
N ALA A 119 1.96 3.42 7.02
CA ALA A 119 0.71 3.06 6.35
C ALA A 119 -0.34 4.19 6.43
N ALA A 120 -0.47 4.85 7.58
CA ALA A 120 -1.38 5.96 7.78
C ALA A 120 -1.03 7.21 6.95
N GLU A 121 0.27 7.55 6.85
CA GLU A 121 0.78 8.66 6.02
C GLU A 121 0.41 8.50 4.54
N PHE A 122 0.35 7.26 4.06
CA PHE A 122 -0.09 6.92 2.70
C PHE A 122 -1.61 6.70 2.59
N GLY A 123 -2.38 7.00 3.63
CA GLY A 123 -3.85 7.01 3.59
C GLY A 123 -4.54 5.71 4.02
N HIS A 124 -3.84 4.77 4.65
CA HIS A 124 -4.45 3.55 5.17
C HIS A 124 -5.22 3.82 6.47
N ASN A 125 -6.52 4.09 6.36
CA ASN A 125 -7.39 4.53 7.46
C ASN A 125 -7.35 3.62 8.70
N LEU A 126 -7.37 2.29 8.51
CA LEU A 126 -7.30 1.34 9.63
C LEU A 126 -5.96 1.40 10.36
N ALA A 127 -4.87 1.69 9.64
CA ALA A 127 -3.55 1.81 10.26
C ALA A 127 -3.49 3.06 11.15
N ALA A 128 -4.06 4.17 10.68
CA ALA A 128 -4.20 5.41 11.45
C ALA A 128 -4.95 5.17 12.77
N TYR A 129 -6.08 4.45 12.71
CA TYR A 129 -6.89 4.13 13.89
C TYR A 129 -6.15 3.24 14.89
N VAL A 130 -5.55 2.13 14.42
CA VAL A 130 -4.80 1.22 15.30
C VAL A 130 -3.58 1.90 15.90
N ALA A 131 -2.85 2.69 15.11
CA ALA A 131 -1.74 3.50 15.61
C ALA A 131 -2.22 4.42 16.73
N ALA A 132 -3.32 5.17 16.54
CA ALA A 132 -3.86 6.04 17.57
C ALA A 132 -4.17 5.29 18.89
N ILE A 133 -4.76 4.09 18.83
CA ILE A 133 -5.05 3.28 20.02
C ILE A 133 -3.78 2.83 20.72
N LEU A 134 -2.81 2.28 19.98
CA LEU A 134 -1.56 1.77 20.56
C LEU A 134 -0.75 2.91 21.19
N LEU A 135 -0.73 4.06 20.53
CA LEU A 135 -0.09 5.25 21.03
C LEU A 135 -0.81 5.79 22.27
N TYR A 136 -2.15 5.81 22.30
CA TYR A 136 -2.91 6.20 23.49
C TYR A 136 -2.58 5.31 24.69
N ARG A 137 -2.63 3.98 24.51
CA ARG A 137 -2.32 3.00 25.56
C ARG A 137 -0.87 3.08 26.07
N ALA A 138 0.07 3.47 25.22
CA ALA A 138 1.46 3.65 25.61
C ALA A 138 1.71 4.94 26.43
N ASN A 139 0.77 5.89 26.41
CA ASN A 139 0.90 7.18 27.10
C ASN A 139 -0.09 7.29 28.26
N ASP A 140 0.07 6.46 29.28
CA ASP A 140 -0.74 6.49 30.50
C ASP A 140 -0.47 7.76 31.37
N GLY A 141 -0.59 8.96 30.78
CA GLY A 141 -0.60 10.22 31.54
C GLY A 141 -0.26 11.54 30.83
N ALA A 142 0.54 11.64 29.75
CA ALA A 142 0.91 12.98 29.25
C ALA A 142 1.38 13.10 27.77
N VAL A 143 0.93 14.16 27.11
CA VAL A 143 1.51 14.88 25.93
C VAL A 143 1.30 14.34 24.50
N ARG A 144 0.73 13.15 24.26
CA ARG A 144 0.54 12.61 22.88
C ARG A 144 -0.88 12.65 22.29
N ASP A 145 -1.71 13.50 22.88
CA ASP A 145 -3.12 13.75 22.50
C ASP A 145 -3.26 14.45 21.12
N HIS A 146 -2.24 15.19 20.67
CA HIS A 146 -2.31 15.92 19.39
C HIS A 146 -2.27 15.00 18.15
N ALA A 147 -1.42 13.97 18.15
CA ALA A 147 -1.30 13.02 17.04
C ALA A 147 -2.54 12.11 16.93
N ALA A 148 -3.08 11.66 18.08
CA ALA A 148 -4.30 10.86 18.11
C ALA A 148 -5.51 11.65 17.57
N ARG A 149 -5.66 12.92 17.97
CA ARG A 149 -6.71 13.81 17.44
C ARG A 149 -6.55 14.11 15.96
N TRP A 150 -5.33 14.18 15.45
CA TRP A 150 -5.09 14.41 14.02
C TRP A 150 -5.60 13.23 13.17
N TYR A 151 -5.30 12.00 13.56
CA TYR A 151 -5.78 10.80 12.85
C TYR A 151 -7.30 10.61 12.91
N MET A 152 -7.94 10.91 14.04
CA MET A 152 -9.42 10.85 14.14
C MET A 152 -10.11 11.82 13.16
N ARG A 153 -9.61 13.06 13.07
CA ARG A 153 -10.15 14.07 12.14
C ARG A 153 -9.97 13.68 10.66
N GLN A 154 -8.92 12.94 10.33
CA GLN A 154 -8.67 12.47 8.97
C GLN A 154 -9.70 11.43 8.50
N VAL A 155 -10.24 10.63 9.43
CA VAL A 155 -11.27 9.62 9.16
C VAL A 155 -12.66 10.27 9.08
N GLU A 156 -12.99 11.17 10.02
CA GLU A 156 -14.29 11.85 10.09
C GLU A 156 -14.50 12.88 8.95
N GLY A 157 -13.45 13.61 8.54
CA GLY A 157 -13.56 14.66 7.52
C GLY A 157 -13.83 14.18 6.08
N LYS A 158 -13.79 12.87 5.81
CA LYS A 158 -14.14 12.30 4.49
C LYS A 158 -15.64 12.07 4.31
N GLU A 159 -16.42 12.02 5.39
CA GLU A 159 -17.86 11.77 5.35
C GLU A 159 -18.65 13.06 5.08
N GLU A 160 -18.21 14.21 5.59
CA GLU A 160 -18.85 15.51 5.35
C GLU A 160 -18.66 16.04 3.92
N ALA A 161 -17.52 15.75 3.27
CA ALA A 161 -17.27 16.16 1.89
C ALA A 161 -18.15 15.39 0.87
N ALA A 162 -18.59 14.18 1.20
CA ALA A 162 -19.53 13.41 0.39
C ALA A 162 -20.99 13.90 0.55
N ALA A 163 -21.33 14.47 1.71
CA ALA A 163 -22.64 15.07 1.96
C ALA A 163 -22.78 16.46 1.31
N ALA A 164 -21.69 17.24 1.22
CA ALA A 164 -21.71 18.57 0.60
C ALA A 164 -21.87 18.55 -0.94
N SER A 165 -21.64 17.41 -1.60
CA SER A 165 -21.80 17.27 -3.06
C SER A 165 -23.20 16.82 -3.50
N HIS A 166 -24.12 16.55 -2.56
CA HIS A 166 -25.51 16.14 -2.85
C HIS A 166 -26.56 17.21 -2.52
N GLY A 167 -26.13 18.44 -2.24
CA GLY A 167 -27.00 19.56 -1.86
C GLY A 167 -27.03 20.70 -2.87
N ASP A 168 -27.22 20.42 -4.17
CA ASP A 168 -27.66 21.46 -5.11
C ASP A 168 -28.53 20.85 -6.22
N GLY A 169 -29.78 21.30 -6.29
CA GLY A 169 -30.73 20.93 -7.34
C GLY A 169 -32.14 20.62 -6.83
N GLY A 170 -32.95 21.66 -6.57
CA GLY A 170 -34.34 21.46 -6.16
C GLY A 170 -35.21 22.72 -6.15
N SER A 171 -35.44 23.28 -7.35
CA SER A 171 -36.53 24.19 -7.81
C SER A 171 -36.83 25.49 -7.06
#